data_AF-A0AB39MCN7-F1
#
_entry.id   AF-A0AB39MCN7-F1
#
_cell.length_a   1.000
_cell.length_b   1.000
_cell.length_c   1.000
_cell.angle_alpha   90.00
_cell.angle_beta   90.00
_cell.angle_gamma   90.00
#
_symmetry.space_group_name_H-M   'P 1'
#
loop_
_entity.id
_entity.type
_entity.pdbx_description
1 polymer ?
#
loop_
_entity_poly.entity_id
_entity_poly.type
_entity_poly.pdbx_seq_one_letter_code
_entity_poly.pdbx_strand_id
1 'polypeptide(L)'
;MTETGVQPDPADEQTAPEEGGRSSLLDWQKRLNASPGCRAIALGDRVKRIGYVFQGNVAQYKSMVAELQNPVVSGPILDVRNPEAHDRLLSEAERLLHNVLMGMSTRVDQQRCFMEEHFQDDSALMNEYRSKVTSMFKDDVGAKFLKGLRNYITHAQLPVAQSRQTFGQESFEITFTLPVDPLLAWSRWSGELRTWIAGQGDAVVIVDVVDAYAQKAGELDKWLFDRITLKYRADIDPYLRECAEFDREVARVFGA
;
A
#
# COMPACT_ATOMS: atom_id res chain seq x y z
N MET A 1 -88.90 7.16 4.40
CA MET A 1 -87.72 6.30 4.52
C MET A 1 -87.05 6.31 3.17
N THR A 2 -86.00 7.11 3.03
CA THR A 2 -85.28 7.33 1.77
C THR A 2 -83.81 7.25 2.09
N GLU A 3 -83.19 6.22 1.52
CA GLU A 3 -81.84 5.77 1.78
C GLU A 3 -80.80 6.70 1.16
N THR A 4 -79.71 6.82 1.91
CA THR A 4 -78.40 7.37 1.61
C THR A 4 -77.78 6.77 0.34
N GLY A 5 -77.38 7.63 -0.59
CA GLY A 5 -76.44 7.30 -1.67
C GLY A 5 -75.25 8.25 -1.64
N VAL A 6 -74.16 7.81 -1.00
CA VAL A 6 -72.85 8.49 -1.04
C VAL A 6 -72.07 7.87 -2.21
N GLN A 7 -71.73 8.69 -3.21
CA GLN A 7 -70.79 8.32 -4.27
C GLN A 7 -69.37 8.24 -3.69
N PRO A 8 -68.58 7.20 -4.00
CA PRO A 8 -67.16 7.21 -3.72
C PRO A 8 -66.39 7.96 -4.82
N ASP A 9 -65.44 8.78 -4.39
CA ASP A 9 -64.37 9.41 -5.17
C ASP A 9 -63.58 8.34 -5.96
N PRO A 10 -63.04 8.64 -7.15
CA PRO A 10 -62.21 7.69 -7.87
C PRO A 10 -60.88 7.56 -7.12
N ALA A 11 -60.62 6.35 -6.63
CA ALA A 11 -59.34 6.00 -6.04
C ALA A 11 -58.20 6.24 -7.03
N ASP A 12 -57.12 6.83 -6.51
CA ASP A 12 -55.81 6.94 -7.13
C ASP A 12 -55.44 5.66 -7.89
N GLU A 13 -55.38 5.76 -9.22
CA GLU A 13 -54.53 4.88 -10.01
C GLU A 13 -53.07 5.26 -9.71
N GLN A 14 -52.55 4.72 -8.61
CA GLN A 14 -51.11 4.56 -8.45
C GLN A 14 -50.63 3.63 -9.56
N THR A 15 -50.09 4.24 -10.61
CA THR A 15 -49.22 3.59 -11.58
C THR A 15 -48.19 2.75 -10.84
N ALA A 16 -48.34 1.43 -10.89
CA ALA A 16 -47.30 0.48 -10.57
C ALA A 16 -46.62 0.00 -11.88
N PRO A 17 -45.48 0.61 -12.29
CA PRO A 17 -44.52 -0.06 -13.16
C PRO A 17 -43.12 -0.24 -12.52
N GLU A 18 -42.93 0.06 -11.22
CA GLU A 18 -41.58 0.15 -10.64
C GLU A 18 -40.94 -1.18 -10.18
N GLU A 19 -41.72 -2.23 -9.89
CA GLU A 19 -41.16 -3.49 -9.36
C GLU A 19 -40.37 -4.29 -10.42
N GLY A 20 -40.82 -4.25 -11.69
CA GLY A 20 -40.16 -4.96 -12.79
C GLY A 20 -38.78 -4.41 -13.13
N GLY A 21 -38.62 -3.08 -13.15
CA GLY A 21 -37.35 -2.41 -13.46
C GLY A 21 -36.28 -2.63 -12.38
N ARG A 22 -36.68 -2.64 -11.11
CA ARG A 22 -35.77 -2.89 -9.97
C ARG A 22 -35.30 -4.34 -9.94
N SER A 23 -36.19 -5.31 -10.20
CA SER A 23 -35.80 -6.72 -10.28
C SER A 23 -34.85 -6.99 -11.47
N SER A 24 -35.04 -6.32 -12.61
CA SER A 24 -34.13 -6.46 -13.76
C SER A 24 -32.74 -5.87 -13.52
N LEU A 25 -32.65 -4.78 -12.74
CA LEU A 25 -31.37 -4.17 -12.35
C LEU A 25 -30.57 -5.07 -11.40
N LEU A 26 -31.23 -5.69 -10.42
CA LEU A 26 -30.57 -6.63 -9.51
C LEU A 26 -29.97 -7.83 -10.25
N ASP A 27 -30.69 -8.38 -11.22
CA ASP A 27 -30.17 -9.49 -12.02
C ASP A 27 -29.07 -9.04 -13.00
N TRP A 28 -29.12 -7.81 -13.49
CA TRP A 28 -28.02 -7.23 -14.26
C TRP A 28 -26.76 -7.07 -13.41
N GLN A 29 -26.86 -6.50 -12.21
CA GLN A 29 -25.74 -6.38 -11.28
C GLN A 29 -25.11 -7.76 -10.97
N LYS A 30 -25.93 -8.79 -10.76
CA LYS A 30 -25.43 -10.17 -10.56
C LYS A 30 -24.61 -10.67 -11.76
N ARG A 31 -25.08 -10.43 -12.99
CA ARG A 31 -24.34 -10.80 -14.21
C ARG A 31 -23.03 -10.04 -14.34
N LEU A 32 -23.03 -8.73 -14.07
CA LEU A 32 -21.83 -7.91 -14.05
C LEU A 32 -20.80 -8.43 -13.05
N ASN A 33 -21.23 -8.73 -11.82
CA ASN A 33 -20.34 -9.26 -10.77
C ASN A 33 -19.78 -10.65 -11.12
N ALA A 34 -20.52 -11.45 -11.88
CA ALA A 34 -20.10 -12.77 -12.35
C ALA A 34 -19.29 -12.72 -13.66
N SER A 35 -19.05 -11.54 -14.24
CA SER A 35 -18.35 -11.42 -15.52
C SER A 35 -16.84 -11.72 -15.40
N PRO A 36 -16.19 -12.20 -16.49
CA PRO A 36 -14.74 -12.33 -16.55
C PRO A 36 -14.01 -11.00 -16.29
N GLY A 37 -14.52 -9.88 -16.81
CA GLY A 37 -13.94 -8.55 -16.62
C GLY A 37 -13.93 -8.10 -15.17
N CYS A 38 -15.02 -8.34 -14.43
CA CYS A 38 -15.08 -8.05 -12.98
C CYS A 38 -14.03 -8.86 -12.21
N ARG A 39 -13.86 -10.15 -12.52
CA ARG A 39 -12.83 -10.99 -11.90
C ARG A 39 -11.42 -10.50 -12.24
N ALA A 40 -11.18 -10.12 -13.50
CA ALA A 40 -9.89 -9.60 -13.94
C ALA A 40 -9.51 -8.29 -13.23
N ILE A 41 -10.46 -7.37 -13.05
CA ILE A 41 -10.25 -6.14 -12.27
C ILE A 41 -9.91 -6.48 -10.81
N ALA A 42 -10.61 -7.44 -10.21
CA ALA A 42 -10.34 -7.86 -8.83
C ALA A 42 -8.92 -8.39 -8.62
N LEU A 43 -8.32 -9.04 -9.64
CA LEU A 43 -6.91 -9.45 -9.62
C LEU A 43 -5.98 -8.24 -9.59
N GLY A 44 -6.21 -7.25 -10.46
CA GLY A 44 -5.45 -5.99 -10.47
C GLY A 44 -5.58 -5.24 -9.14
N ASP A 45 -6.78 -5.16 -8.57
CA ASP A 45 -6.99 -4.51 -7.28
C ASP A 45 -6.37 -5.26 -6.11
N ARG A 46 -6.19 -6.60 -6.21
CA ARG A 46 -5.42 -7.36 -5.21
C ARG A 46 -3.96 -6.92 -5.20
N VAL A 47 -3.34 -6.67 -6.36
CA VAL A 47 -1.99 -6.10 -6.45
C VAL A 47 -1.93 -4.72 -5.81
N LYS A 48 -2.89 -3.83 -6.11
CA LYS A 48 -2.97 -2.50 -5.50
C LYS A 48 -3.08 -2.57 -3.98
N ARG A 49 -3.94 -3.45 -3.44
CA ARG A 49 -4.10 -3.63 -1.98
C ARG A 49 -2.84 -4.14 -1.30
N ILE A 50 -2.13 -5.07 -1.94
CA ILE A 50 -0.84 -5.57 -1.44
C ILE A 50 0.18 -4.42 -1.36
N GLY A 51 0.29 -3.61 -2.41
CA GLY A 51 1.15 -2.43 -2.42
C GLY A 51 0.73 -1.37 -1.40
N TYR A 52 -0.58 -1.11 -1.27
CA TYR A 52 -1.13 -0.08 -0.38
C TYR A 52 -0.70 -0.24 1.08
N VAL A 53 -0.73 -1.45 1.63
CA VAL A 53 -0.33 -1.69 3.04
C VAL A 53 1.11 -1.28 3.28
N PHE A 54 2.03 -1.69 2.39
CA PHE A 54 3.44 -1.36 2.51
C PHE A 54 3.70 0.14 2.28
N GLN A 55 3.12 0.70 1.22
CA GLN A 55 3.30 2.12 0.88
C GLN A 55 2.68 3.05 1.94
N GLY A 56 1.57 2.65 2.58
CA GLY A 56 0.99 3.37 3.70
C GLY A 56 1.92 3.43 4.91
N ASN A 57 2.56 2.32 5.26
CA ASN A 57 3.56 2.29 6.35
C ASN A 57 4.77 3.19 6.02
N VAL A 58 5.25 3.15 4.77
CA VAL A 58 6.34 4.04 4.32
C VAL A 58 5.91 5.50 4.39
N ALA A 59 4.70 5.83 3.93
CA ALA A 59 4.17 7.19 3.96
C ALA A 59 4.09 7.71 5.40
N GLN A 60 3.60 6.92 6.35
CA GLN A 60 3.58 7.31 7.77
C GLN A 60 4.98 7.59 8.33
N TYR A 61 5.95 6.71 8.03
CA TYR A 61 7.33 6.91 8.46
C TYR A 61 7.94 8.19 7.87
N LYS A 62 7.76 8.42 6.57
CA LYS A 62 8.25 9.62 5.88
C LYS A 62 7.56 10.89 6.36
N SER A 63 6.25 10.86 6.61
CA SER A 63 5.51 12.01 7.13
C SER A 63 6.05 12.44 8.49
N MET A 64 6.32 11.50 9.39
CA MET A 64 6.94 11.81 10.68
C MET A 64 8.31 12.50 10.49
N VAL A 65 9.16 12.00 9.59
CA VAL A 65 10.46 12.63 9.29
C VAL A 65 10.26 14.03 8.68
N ALA A 66 9.29 14.20 7.80
CA ALA A 66 9.00 15.50 7.17
C ALA A 66 8.47 16.53 8.17
N GLU A 67 7.63 16.14 9.13
CA GLU A 67 7.11 17.02 10.18
C GLU A 67 8.22 17.59 11.08
N LEU A 68 9.26 16.79 11.33
CA LEU A 68 10.41 17.22 12.14
C LEU A 68 11.22 18.36 11.50
N GLN A 69 11.09 18.58 10.19
CA GLN A 69 11.74 19.71 9.51
C GLN A 69 11.11 21.06 9.89
N ASN A 70 9.95 21.07 10.54
CA ASN A 70 9.33 22.27 11.08
C ASN A 70 9.83 22.55 12.51
N PRO A 71 10.58 23.64 12.78
CA PRO A 71 11.07 23.97 14.12
C PRO A 71 9.99 24.15 15.18
N VAL A 72 8.76 24.50 14.78
CA VAL A 72 7.61 24.59 15.70
C VAL A 72 7.24 23.21 16.25
N VAL A 73 7.43 22.16 15.45
CA VAL A 73 7.19 20.76 15.84
C VAL A 73 8.41 20.21 16.56
N SER A 74 9.61 20.35 15.99
CA SER A 74 10.81 19.71 16.52
C SER A 74 11.42 20.42 17.72
N GLY A 75 11.29 21.74 17.86
CA GLY A 75 11.84 22.51 18.97
C GLY A 75 11.42 21.97 20.35
N PRO A 76 10.11 21.79 20.62
CA PRO A 76 9.64 21.20 21.88
C PRO A 76 10.07 19.74 22.11
N ILE A 77 10.29 18.97 21.03
CA ILE A 77 10.69 17.57 21.09
C ILE A 77 12.18 17.43 21.40
N LEU A 78 13.00 18.35 20.89
CA LEU A 78 14.45 18.37 21.05
C LEU A 78 14.92 19.21 22.25
N ASP A 79 14.01 19.78 23.03
CA ASP A 79 14.35 20.55 24.22
C ASP A 79 15.03 19.63 25.25
N VAL A 80 16.28 19.96 25.60
CA VAL A 80 17.08 19.20 26.58
C VAL A 80 16.44 19.15 27.98
N ARG A 81 15.50 20.05 28.27
CA ARG A 81 14.72 20.07 29.52
C ARG A 81 13.55 19.08 29.49
N ASN A 82 13.25 18.49 28.34
CA ASN A 82 12.16 17.54 28.11
C ASN A 82 12.68 16.25 27.43
N PRO A 83 13.58 15.49 28.07
CA PRO A 83 14.16 14.28 27.47
C PRO A 83 13.11 13.21 27.12
N GLU A 84 11.98 13.19 27.83
CA GLU A 84 10.86 12.27 27.55
C GLU A 84 10.20 12.52 26.20
N ALA A 85 10.16 13.76 25.71
CA ALA A 85 9.61 14.05 24.39
C ALA A 85 10.50 13.47 23.29
N HIS A 86 11.82 13.55 23.45
CA HIS A 86 12.76 12.95 22.52
C HIS A 86 12.67 11.43 22.53
N ASP A 87 12.63 10.82 23.72
CA ASP A 87 12.53 9.36 23.86
C ASP A 87 11.23 8.80 23.24
N ARG A 88 10.11 9.51 23.39
CA ARG A 88 8.85 9.17 22.70
C ARG A 88 8.97 9.27 21.18
N LEU A 89 9.69 10.27 20.67
CA LEU A 89 9.95 10.37 19.23
C LEU A 89 10.75 9.16 18.73
N LEU A 90 11.81 8.78 19.43
CA LEU A 90 12.65 7.63 19.05
C LEU A 90 11.83 6.34 19.07
N SER A 91 11.02 6.13 20.12
CA SER A 91 10.11 4.98 20.22
C SER A 91 9.13 4.92 19.05
N GLU A 92 8.55 6.06 18.65
CA GLU A 92 7.64 6.11 17.51
C GLU A 92 8.36 5.87 16.18
N ALA A 93 9.58 6.38 16.02
CA ALA A 93 10.41 6.12 14.85
C ALA A 93 10.73 4.63 14.70
N GLU A 94 11.06 3.95 15.80
CA GLU A 94 11.29 2.51 15.82
C GLU A 94 10.03 1.72 15.50
N ARG A 95 8.87 2.10 16.07
CA ARG A 95 7.58 1.47 15.78
C ARG A 95 7.22 1.57 14.29
N LEU A 96 7.36 2.75 13.71
CA LEU A 96 7.07 2.98 12.30
C LEU A 96 8.08 2.26 11.38
N LEU A 97 9.37 2.26 11.71
CA LEU A 97 10.38 1.49 10.98
C LEU A 97 10.10 -0.01 11.03
N HIS A 98 9.72 -0.54 12.20
CA HIS A 98 9.28 -1.93 12.32
C HIS A 98 8.09 -2.23 11.40
N ASN A 99 7.08 -1.36 11.36
CA ASN A 99 5.93 -1.52 10.47
C ASN A 99 6.31 -1.50 8.99
N VAL A 100 7.27 -0.65 8.58
CA VAL A 100 7.83 -0.65 7.23
C VAL A 100 8.48 -2.00 6.91
N LEU A 101 9.35 -2.49 7.78
CA LEU A 101 10.12 -3.73 7.56
C LEU A 101 9.23 -4.98 7.55
N MET A 102 8.20 -5.01 8.39
CA MET A 102 7.20 -6.08 8.38
C MET A 102 6.31 -5.99 7.14
N GLY A 103 5.82 -4.79 6.80
CA GLY A 103 5.03 -4.54 5.59
C GLY A 103 5.78 -4.93 4.32
N MET A 104 7.08 -4.66 4.25
CA MET A 104 7.96 -5.09 3.15
C MET A 104 7.94 -6.61 2.99
N SER A 105 8.12 -7.36 4.08
CA SER A 105 8.13 -8.83 4.05
C SER A 105 6.76 -9.37 3.64
N THR A 106 5.69 -8.86 4.25
CA THR A 106 4.31 -9.23 3.92
C THR A 106 3.99 -8.97 2.46
N ARG A 107 4.40 -7.82 1.90
CA ARG A 107 4.19 -7.50 0.47
C ARG A 107 4.84 -8.55 -0.42
N VAL A 108 6.11 -8.87 -0.20
CA VAL A 108 6.86 -9.86 -1.00
C VAL A 108 6.17 -11.23 -0.96
N ASP A 109 5.79 -11.69 0.24
CA ASP A 109 5.13 -12.99 0.39
C ASP A 109 3.73 -13.01 -0.24
N GLN A 110 2.93 -11.97 -0.03
CA GLN A 110 1.60 -11.87 -0.62
C GLN A 110 1.65 -11.82 -2.15
N GLN A 111 2.61 -11.10 -2.74
CA GLN A 111 2.80 -11.10 -4.19
C GLN A 111 3.19 -12.47 -4.71
N ARG A 112 4.14 -13.16 -4.06
CA ARG A 112 4.54 -14.51 -4.45
C ARG A 112 3.36 -15.48 -4.40
N CYS A 113 2.63 -15.52 -3.28
CA CYS A 113 1.46 -16.39 -3.14
C CYS A 113 0.37 -16.03 -4.15
N PHE A 114 0.12 -14.74 -4.39
CA PHE A 114 -0.82 -14.29 -5.42
C PHE A 114 -0.43 -14.78 -6.83
N MET A 115 0.85 -14.66 -7.19
CA MET A 115 1.34 -15.11 -8.48
C MET A 115 1.25 -16.64 -8.65
N GLU A 116 1.60 -17.38 -7.60
CA GLU A 116 1.47 -18.85 -7.59
C GLU A 116 0.00 -19.27 -7.67
N GLU A 117 -0.89 -18.67 -6.89
CA GLU A 117 -2.32 -19.00 -6.83
C GLU A 117 -3.04 -18.75 -8.16
N HIS A 118 -2.76 -17.61 -8.81
CA HIS A 118 -3.54 -17.17 -9.99
C HIS A 118 -2.86 -17.40 -11.33
N PHE A 119 -1.54 -17.59 -11.34
CA PHE A 119 -0.76 -17.60 -12.58
C PHE A 119 0.27 -18.73 -12.67
N GLN A 120 0.29 -19.72 -11.77
CA GLN A 120 1.23 -20.85 -11.85
C GLN A 120 1.22 -21.56 -13.22
N ASP A 121 0.05 -21.69 -13.85
CA ASP A 121 -0.11 -22.33 -15.16
C ASP A 121 0.22 -21.40 -16.34
N ASP A 122 0.37 -20.09 -16.08
CA ASP A 122 0.84 -19.10 -17.07
C ASP A 122 2.36 -18.93 -16.97
N SER A 123 3.07 -19.88 -17.59
CA SER A 123 4.54 -19.90 -17.60
C SER A 123 5.16 -18.61 -18.17
N ALA A 124 4.49 -17.96 -19.13
CA ALA A 124 5.01 -16.74 -19.75
C ALA A 124 4.99 -15.57 -18.76
N LEU A 125 3.85 -15.31 -18.12
CA LEU A 125 3.73 -14.25 -17.12
C LEU A 125 4.57 -14.53 -15.88
N MET A 126 4.63 -15.79 -15.42
CA MET A 126 5.46 -16.18 -14.26
C MET A 126 6.94 -15.95 -14.51
N ASN A 127 7.45 -16.26 -15.70
CA ASN A 127 8.84 -16.01 -16.06
C ASN A 127 9.13 -14.50 -16.15
N GLU A 128 8.20 -13.73 -16.72
CA GLU A 128 8.31 -12.27 -16.79
C GLU A 128 8.37 -11.64 -15.38
N TYR A 129 7.47 -12.06 -14.48
CA TYR A 129 7.45 -11.64 -13.08
C TYR A 129 8.76 -11.98 -12.35
N ARG A 130 9.22 -13.22 -12.43
CA ARG A 130 10.47 -13.66 -11.78
C ARG A 130 11.68 -12.89 -12.32
N SER A 131 11.72 -12.66 -13.63
CA SER A 131 12.77 -11.88 -14.28
C SER A 131 12.76 -10.43 -13.78
N LYS A 132 11.59 -9.80 -13.74
CA LYS A 132 11.41 -8.42 -13.24
C LYS A 132 11.87 -8.29 -11.79
N VAL A 133 11.38 -9.14 -10.89
CA VAL A 133 11.79 -9.18 -9.47
C VAL A 133 13.30 -9.36 -9.35
N THR A 134 13.87 -10.30 -10.10
CA THR A 134 15.32 -10.57 -10.09
C THR A 134 16.11 -9.34 -10.52
N SER A 135 15.73 -8.71 -11.63
CA SER A 135 16.41 -7.53 -12.17
C SER A 135 16.38 -6.33 -11.23
N MET A 136 15.33 -6.19 -10.41
CA MET A 136 15.15 -5.04 -9.52
C MET A 136 15.79 -5.24 -8.15
N PHE A 137 15.80 -6.47 -7.61
CA PHE A 137 16.12 -6.69 -6.20
C PHE A 137 17.26 -7.67 -5.91
N LYS A 138 17.69 -8.51 -6.87
CA LYS A 138 18.69 -9.56 -6.60
C LYS A 138 20.02 -8.98 -6.12
N ASP A 139 20.50 -7.96 -6.81
CA ASP A 139 21.80 -7.33 -6.55
C ASP A 139 21.64 -5.96 -5.86
N ASP A 140 20.44 -5.65 -5.38
CA ASP A 140 20.16 -4.42 -4.65
C ASP A 140 20.61 -4.55 -3.19
N VAL A 141 21.71 -3.88 -2.86
CA VAL A 141 22.29 -3.93 -1.51
C VAL A 141 21.38 -3.30 -0.45
N GLY A 142 20.58 -2.29 -0.80
CA GLY A 142 19.63 -1.65 0.11
C GLY A 142 18.48 -2.59 0.48
N ALA A 143 17.93 -3.32 -0.48
CA ALA A 143 16.91 -4.34 -0.29
C ALA A 143 17.46 -5.51 0.55
N LYS A 144 18.68 -5.97 0.25
CA LYS A 144 19.37 -6.98 1.06
C LYS A 144 19.56 -6.50 2.50
N PHE A 145 19.97 -5.25 2.68
CA PHE A 145 20.15 -4.62 3.98
C PHE A 145 18.82 -4.55 4.74
N LEU A 146 17.74 -4.00 4.16
CA LEU A 146 16.44 -3.92 4.82
C LEU A 146 15.89 -5.31 5.19
N LYS A 147 16.08 -6.31 4.33
CA LYS A 147 15.72 -7.70 4.65
C LYS A 147 16.51 -8.23 5.85
N GLY A 148 17.82 -7.97 5.88
CA GLY A 148 18.65 -8.35 7.03
C GLY A 148 18.31 -7.54 8.28
N LEU A 149 17.95 -6.26 8.13
CA LEU A 149 17.55 -5.37 9.22
C LEU A 149 16.25 -5.88 9.85
N ARG A 150 15.28 -6.31 9.04
CA ARG A 150 14.09 -6.98 9.56
C ARG A 150 14.47 -8.18 10.44
N ASN A 151 15.40 -9.01 9.99
CA ASN A 151 15.86 -10.16 10.77
C ASN A 151 16.63 -9.74 12.04
N TYR A 152 17.38 -8.65 11.99
CA TYR A 152 18.06 -8.08 13.14
C TYR A 152 17.04 -7.64 14.20
N ILE A 153 16.04 -6.85 13.82
CA ILE A 153 15.04 -6.33 14.77
C ILE A 153 14.19 -7.44 15.38
N THR A 154 13.93 -8.54 14.66
CA THR A 154 13.13 -9.65 15.17
C THR A 154 13.91 -10.65 16.02
N HIS A 155 15.25 -10.66 15.95
CA HIS A 155 16.08 -11.69 16.59
C HIS A 155 17.20 -11.18 17.49
N ALA A 156 17.52 -9.89 17.46
CA ALA A 156 18.58 -9.31 18.28
C ALA A 156 18.01 -8.22 19.19
N GLN A 157 17.65 -7.07 18.63
CA GLN A 157 17.14 -5.92 19.38
C GLN A 157 16.47 -4.93 18.42
N LEU A 158 15.56 -4.11 18.96
CA LEU A 158 15.12 -2.92 18.22
C LEU A 158 16.35 -2.05 17.91
N PRO A 159 16.45 -1.51 16.69
CA PRO A 159 17.61 -0.74 16.32
C PRO A 159 17.48 0.60 17.03
N VAL A 160 18.42 0.93 17.92
CA VAL A 160 18.41 2.20 18.67
C VAL A 160 18.38 3.34 17.65
N ALA A 161 17.19 3.88 17.41
CA ALA A 161 17.03 4.99 16.48
C ALA A 161 17.72 6.18 17.11
N GLN A 162 18.67 6.77 16.40
CA GLN A 162 19.24 8.05 16.78
C GLN A 162 18.66 9.12 15.88
N SER A 163 18.39 10.30 16.43
CA SER A 163 18.17 11.48 15.60
C SER A 163 19.52 12.13 15.28
N ARG A 164 19.71 12.51 14.02
CA ARG A 164 20.82 13.37 13.59
C ARG A 164 20.24 14.74 13.29
N GLN A 165 20.86 15.77 13.85
CA GLN A 165 20.51 17.17 13.63
C GLN A 165 21.67 17.83 12.86
N THR A 166 21.36 18.41 11.70
CA THR A 166 22.32 19.19 10.91
C THR A 166 21.88 20.64 10.90
N PHE A 167 22.76 21.56 11.32
CA PHE A 167 22.51 22.99 11.33
C PHE A 167 23.40 23.68 10.29
N GLY A 168 22.77 24.36 9.33
CA GLY A 168 23.41 25.30 8.40
C GLY A 168 23.07 26.74 8.77
N GLN A 169 23.62 27.71 8.03
CA GLN A 169 23.34 29.14 8.28
C GLN A 169 21.86 29.50 8.22
N GLU A 170 21.10 28.84 7.33
CA GLU A 170 19.66 29.06 7.14
C GLU A 170 18.87 27.73 7.01
N SER A 171 19.51 26.61 7.34
CA SER A 171 18.93 25.28 7.17
C SER A 171 19.02 24.47 8.45
N PHE A 172 18.02 23.64 8.67
CA PHE A 172 17.99 22.67 9.75
C PHE A 172 17.42 21.38 9.18
N GLU A 173 18.07 20.26 9.51
CA GLU A 173 17.63 18.94 9.07
C GLU A 173 17.62 17.98 10.26
N ILE A 174 16.51 17.27 10.44
CA ILE A 174 16.43 16.13 11.36
C ILE A 174 16.20 14.85 10.56
N THR A 175 17.01 13.84 10.80
CA THR A 175 16.77 12.51 10.24
C THR A 175 17.01 11.42 11.28
N PHE A 176 16.57 10.20 10.98
CA PHE A 176 16.86 9.03 11.80
C PHE A 176 18.03 8.26 11.21
N THR A 177 18.92 7.83 12.10
CA THR A 177 20.10 7.06 11.74
C THR A 177 20.22 5.81 12.59
N LEU A 178 20.79 4.77 12.00
CA LEU A 178 21.16 3.54 12.70
C LEU A 178 22.67 3.49 12.88
N PRO A 179 23.19 3.50 14.12
CA PRO A 179 24.63 3.45 14.36
C PRO A 179 25.25 2.18 13.77
N VAL A 180 26.41 2.32 13.14
CA VAL A 180 27.10 1.22 12.45
C VAL A 180 27.64 0.18 13.42
N ASP A 181 28.19 0.59 14.57
CA ASP A 181 28.80 -0.34 15.53
C ASP A 181 27.83 -1.40 16.08
N PRO A 182 26.62 -1.03 16.59
CA PRO A 182 25.62 -2.01 17.01
C PRO A 182 25.11 -2.90 15.88
N LEU A 183 25.07 -2.40 14.65
CA LEU A 183 24.70 -3.21 13.48
C LEU A 183 25.80 -4.25 13.22
N LEU A 184 27.06 -3.85 13.14
CA LEU A 184 28.20 -4.74 12.85
C LEU A 184 28.47 -5.78 13.94
N ALA A 185 28.01 -5.54 15.17
CA ALA A 185 28.04 -6.51 16.26
C ALA A 185 27.19 -7.76 15.97
N TRP A 186 26.19 -7.68 15.09
CA TRP A 186 25.37 -8.84 14.74
C TRP A 186 26.10 -9.78 13.76
N SER A 187 26.34 -11.01 14.21
CA SER A 187 27.11 -12.00 13.45
C SER A 187 26.40 -12.57 12.22
N ARG A 188 25.09 -12.35 12.07
CA ARG A 188 24.27 -12.92 10.98
C ARG A 188 24.25 -12.08 9.70
N TRP A 189 24.91 -10.93 9.67
CA TRP A 189 25.13 -10.19 8.42
C TRP A 189 26.04 -10.99 7.48
N SER A 190 25.72 -11.00 6.19
CA SER A 190 26.63 -11.54 5.17
C SER A 190 27.89 -10.68 5.04
N GLY A 191 28.98 -11.24 4.52
CA GLY A 191 30.23 -10.48 4.30
C GLY A 191 30.03 -9.25 3.39
N GLU A 192 29.19 -9.39 2.36
CA GLU A 192 28.76 -8.28 1.49
C GLU A 192 28.08 -7.16 2.30
N LEU A 193 27.10 -7.50 3.14
CA LEU A 193 26.38 -6.51 3.94
C LEU A 193 27.25 -5.90 5.03
N ARG A 194 28.14 -6.66 5.67
CA ARG A 194 29.10 -6.10 6.64
C ARG A 194 29.99 -5.05 5.97
N THR A 195 30.47 -5.33 4.77
CA THR A 195 31.28 -4.38 3.99
C THR A 195 30.48 -3.13 3.64
N TRP A 196 29.24 -3.30 3.19
CA TRP A 196 28.36 -2.17 2.86
C TRP A 196 28.00 -1.31 4.09
N ILE A 197 27.66 -1.94 5.22
CA ILE A 197 27.35 -1.27 6.49
C ILE A 197 28.57 -0.46 6.97
N ALA A 198 29.76 -1.06 6.98
CA ALA A 198 30.99 -0.36 7.36
C ALA A 198 31.32 0.80 6.40
N GLY A 199 30.94 0.69 5.12
CA GLY A 199 31.08 1.76 4.14
C GLY A 199 30.15 2.96 4.33
N GLN A 200 29.16 2.89 5.25
CA GLN A 200 28.26 4.02 5.53
C GLN A 200 28.86 5.08 6.48
N GLY A 201 30.06 4.86 7.01
CA GLY A 201 30.65 5.72 8.05
C GLY A 201 30.10 5.37 9.45
N ASP A 202 29.72 6.38 10.23
CA ASP A 202 29.32 6.17 11.62
C ASP A 202 27.87 5.69 11.79
N ALA A 203 26.99 6.02 10.83
CA ALA A 203 25.58 5.63 10.89
C ALA A 203 24.91 5.60 9.52
N VAL A 204 23.96 4.68 9.36
CA VAL A 204 23.11 4.55 8.17
C VAL A 204 21.94 5.53 8.26
N VAL A 205 21.74 6.39 7.26
CA VAL A 205 20.53 7.23 7.15
C VAL A 205 19.38 6.36 6.64
N ILE A 206 18.54 5.86 7.56
CA ILE A 206 17.60 4.78 7.25
C ILE A 206 16.45 5.23 6.33
N VAL A 207 16.05 6.50 6.42
CA VAL A 207 14.95 7.05 5.59
C VAL A 207 15.26 6.96 4.10
N ASP A 208 16.52 7.19 3.71
CA ASP A 208 16.95 7.15 2.31
C ASP A 208 16.89 5.72 1.75
N VAL A 209 17.32 4.74 2.56
CA VAL A 209 17.30 3.33 2.18
C VAL A 209 15.86 2.82 2.05
N VAL A 210 14.98 3.22 2.99
CA VAL A 210 13.56 2.91 2.94
C VAL A 210 12.90 3.53 1.72
N ASP A 211 13.17 4.80 1.42
CA ASP A 211 12.57 5.49 0.28
C ASP A 211 13.00 4.88 -1.06
N ALA A 212 14.30 4.61 -1.23
CA ALA A 212 14.83 3.99 -2.43
C ALA A 212 14.20 2.60 -2.69
N TYR A 213 14.03 1.79 -1.63
CA TYR A 213 13.33 0.52 -1.76
C TYR A 213 11.84 0.71 -2.08
N ALA A 214 11.17 1.66 -1.41
CA ALA A 214 9.75 1.89 -1.58
C ALA A 214 9.38 2.33 -3.00
N GLN A 215 10.21 3.16 -3.63
CA GLN A 215 10.07 3.56 -5.03
C GLN A 215 10.12 2.33 -5.95
N LYS A 216 11.15 1.48 -5.81
CA LYS A 216 11.28 0.23 -6.60
C LYS A 216 10.12 -0.73 -6.38
N ALA A 217 9.67 -0.88 -5.14
CA ALA A 217 8.51 -1.71 -4.82
C ALA A 217 7.23 -1.17 -5.49
N GLY A 218 7.01 0.15 -5.45
CA GLY A 218 5.89 0.81 -6.13
C GLY A 218 5.94 0.65 -7.64
N GLU A 219 7.11 0.76 -8.25
CA GLU A 219 7.32 0.51 -9.68
C GLU A 219 6.99 -0.95 -10.06
N LEU A 220 7.41 -1.92 -9.25
CA LEU A 220 7.07 -3.33 -9.45
C LEU A 220 5.55 -3.57 -9.33
N ASP A 221 4.90 -2.98 -8.32
CA ASP A 221 3.45 -3.09 -8.11
C ASP A 221 2.67 -2.53 -9.29
N LYS A 222 3.08 -1.33 -9.74
CA LYS A 222 2.48 -0.68 -10.91
C LYS A 222 2.67 -1.52 -12.17
N TRP A 223 3.89 -1.99 -12.43
CA TRP A 223 4.17 -2.82 -13.58
C TRP A 223 3.33 -4.11 -13.57
N LEU A 224 3.21 -4.78 -12.42
CA LEU A 224 2.45 -6.02 -12.31
C LEU A 224 0.94 -5.76 -12.55
N PHE A 225 0.41 -4.68 -11.97
CA PHE A 225 -0.96 -4.23 -12.23
C PHE A 225 -1.19 -4.00 -13.73
N ASP A 226 -0.37 -3.16 -14.37
CA ASP A 226 -0.49 -2.83 -15.79
C ASP A 226 -0.39 -4.09 -16.66
N ARG A 227 0.49 -5.04 -16.29
CA ARG A 227 0.71 -6.28 -17.02
C ARG A 227 -0.50 -7.22 -16.95
N ILE A 228 -1.12 -7.35 -15.79
CA ILE A 228 -2.35 -8.13 -15.58
C ILE A 228 -3.51 -7.48 -16.32
N THR A 229 -3.66 -6.16 -16.23
CA THR A 229 -4.69 -5.40 -16.97
C THR A 229 -4.52 -5.59 -18.47
N LEU A 230 -3.29 -5.56 -18.99
CA LEU A 230 -3.03 -5.81 -20.41
C LEU A 230 -3.42 -7.24 -20.81
N LYS A 231 -3.09 -8.24 -19.98
CA LYS A 231 -3.43 -9.64 -20.24
C LYS A 231 -4.94 -9.86 -20.37
N TYR A 232 -5.74 -9.20 -19.53
CA TYR A 232 -7.19 -9.37 -19.49
C TYR A 232 -7.98 -8.24 -20.16
N ARG A 233 -7.33 -7.41 -20.99
CA ARG A 233 -7.99 -6.26 -21.63
C ARG A 233 -9.27 -6.65 -22.38
N ALA A 234 -9.25 -7.78 -23.09
CA ALA A 234 -10.39 -8.26 -23.86
C ALA A 234 -11.62 -8.59 -22.98
N ASP A 235 -11.41 -8.91 -21.71
CA ASP A 235 -12.48 -9.16 -20.74
C ASP A 235 -12.87 -7.88 -19.98
N ILE A 236 -11.89 -7.02 -19.69
CA ILE A 236 -12.06 -5.78 -18.94
C ILE A 236 -12.83 -4.73 -19.76
N ASP A 237 -12.46 -4.51 -21.01
CA ASP A 237 -13.04 -3.43 -21.82
C ASP A 237 -14.56 -3.61 -22.05
N PRO A 238 -15.08 -4.81 -22.38
CA PRO A 238 -16.53 -5.03 -22.46
C PRO A 238 -17.23 -4.82 -21.11
N TYR A 239 -16.65 -5.32 -20.02
CA TYR A 239 -17.22 -5.14 -18.68
C TYR A 239 -17.36 -3.66 -18.32
N LEU A 240 -16.33 -2.84 -18.57
CA LEU A 240 -16.39 -1.40 -18.28
C LEU A 240 -17.47 -0.68 -19.11
N ARG A 241 -17.68 -1.10 -20.37
CA ARG A 241 -18.79 -0.58 -21.19
C ARG A 241 -20.14 -0.95 -20.61
N GLU A 242 -20.30 -2.21 -20.19
CA GLU A 242 -21.55 -2.69 -19.61
C GLU A 242 -21.84 -2.04 -18.24
N CYS A 243 -20.83 -1.79 -17.41
CA CYS A 243 -20.97 -0.99 -16.19
C CYS A 243 -21.48 0.43 -16.49
N ALA A 244 -20.92 1.09 -17.50
CA ALA A 244 -21.38 2.42 -17.88
C ALA A 244 -22.83 2.44 -18.40
N GLU A 245 -23.27 1.35 -19.05
CA GLU A 245 -24.68 1.17 -19.44
C GLU A 245 -25.58 0.94 -18.23
N PHE A 246 -25.15 0.11 -17.29
CA PHE A 246 -25.84 -0.14 -16.03
C PHE A 246 -26.01 1.13 -15.21
N ASP A 247 -24.96 1.93 -15.06
CA ASP A 247 -25.01 3.19 -14.29
C ASP A 247 -26.00 4.20 -14.92
N ARG A 248 -26.06 4.27 -16.25
CA ARG A 248 -27.06 5.09 -16.96
C ARG A 248 -28.49 4.60 -16.69
N GLU A 249 -28.70 3.30 -16.67
CA GLU A 249 -30.01 2.72 -16.40
C GLU A 249 -30.43 2.91 -14.94
N VAL A 250 -29.50 2.78 -13.99
CA VAL A 250 -29.74 3.11 -12.57
C VAL A 250 -30.14 4.58 -12.44
N ALA A 251 -29.42 5.51 -13.06
CA ALA A 251 -29.78 6.93 -13.04
C ALA A 251 -31.17 7.19 -13.65
N ARG A 252 -31.52 6.49 -14.74
CA ARG A 252 -32.86 6.57 -15.37
C ARG A 252 -33.98 6.09 -14.44
N VAL A 253 -33.75 4.97 -13.73
CA VAL A 253 -34.77 4.34 -12.88
C VAL A 253 -34.93 5.07 -11.54
N PHE A 254 -33.84 5.62 -10.99
CA PHE A 254 -33.85 6.24 -9.65
C PHE A 254 -33.75 7.77 -9.65
N GLY A 255 -33.65 8.42 -10.82
CA GLY A 255 -33.73 9.87 -10.96
C GLY A 255 -32.55 10.62 -10.33
N ALA A 256 -31.34 10.37 -10.83
CA ALA A 256 -30.16 11.20 -10.56
C ALA A 256 -29.85 12.14 -11.74
#